data_AF-A0A0D0PDN6-F1
#
_entry.id   AF-A0A0D0PDN6-F1
#
_cell.length_a   1.000
_cell.length_b   1.000
_cell.length_c   1.000
_cell.angle_alpha   90.00
_cell.angle_beta   90.00
_cell.angle_gamma   90.00
#
_symmetry.space_group_name_H-M   'P 1'
#
loop_
_entity.id
_entity.type
_entity.pdbx_description
1 polymer ?
#
loop_
_entity_poly.entity_id
_entity_poly.type
_entity_poly.pdbx_seq_one_letter_code
_entity_poly.pdbx_strand_id
1 'polypeptide(L)' 'MVAHPILVNRTIVCTPLGGRLCRPSETVLDLLDPRPALPLVDSDGAVVLDVDGRRPE' A
#
# COMPACT_ATOMS: atom_id res chain seq x y z
N MET A 1 22.95 2.11 2.48
CA MET A 1 22.06 1.11 3.10
C MET A 1 22.60 -0.31 3.09
N VAL A 2 23.39 -0.76 2.11
CA VAL A 2 23.84 -2.18 2.05
C VAL A 2 24.57 -2.62 3.34
N ALA A 3 25.49 -1.81 3.85
CA ALA A 3 26.17 -2.09 5.13
C ALA A 3 25.30 -1.82 6.38
N HIS A 4 24.26 -0.99 6.25
CA HIS A 4 23.39 -0.57 7.36
C HIS A 4 21.91 -0.54 6.91
N PRO A 5 21.22 -1.69 6.90
CA PRO A 5 19.87 -1.83 6.34
C PRO A 5 18.79 -1.00 7.04
N ILE A 6 19.02 -0.60 8.31
CA ILE A 6 18.08 0.23 9.08
C ILE A 6 17.81 1.59 8.41
N LEU A 7 18.75 2.06 7.58
CA LEU A 7 18.61 3.30 6.83
C LEU A 7 17.62 3.19 5.66
N VAL A 8 17.09 2.00 5.38
CA VAL A 8 16.09 1.79 4.33
C VAL A 8 14.71 2.26 4.79
N ASN A 9 14.19 3.29 4.11
CA ASN A 9 12.78 3.67 4.23
C ASN A 9 11.90 2.49 3.84
N ARG A 10 10.90 2.19 4.68
CA ARG A 10 10.02 1.02 4.57
C ARG A 10 8.55 1.44 4.65
N THR A 11 7.63 0.80 3.95
CA THR A 11 7.69 -0.52 3.29
C THR A 11 7.93 -0.43 1.78
N ILE A 12 8.87 -1.20 1.22
CA ILE A 12 9.06 -1.30 -0.23
C ILE A 12 8.30 -2.54 -0.72
N VAL A 13 7.45 -2.38 -1.73
CA VAL A 13 6.65 -3.46 -2.33
C VAL A 13 7.08 -3.65 -3.78
N CYS A 14 7.16 -4.91 -4.21
CA CYS A 14 7.50 -5.29 -5.59
C CYS A 14 6.50 -6.32 -6.09
N THR A 15 5.87 -6.06 -7.23
CA THR A 15 4.91 -6.94 -7.92
C THR A 15 5.26 -6.97 -9.42
N PRO A 16 4.60 -7.82 -10.24
CA PRO A 16 4.79 -7.78 -11.70
C PRO A 16 4.45 -6.42 -12.34
N LEU A 17 3.66 -5.59 -11.66
CA LEU A 17 3.30 -4.23 -12.11
C LEU A 17 4.39 -3.19 -11.82
N GLY A 18 5.36 -3.51 -10.95
CA GLY A 18 6.49 -2.63 -10.61
C GLY A 18 6.88 -2.67 -9.13
N GLY A 19 7.81 -1.79 -8.75
CA GLY A 19 8.26 -1.63 -7.37
C GLY A 19 8.10 -0.19 -6.86
N ARG A 20 7.66 -0.02 -5.61
CA ARG A 20 7.46 1.30 -4.98
C ARG A 20 7.72 1.28 -3.48
N LEU A 21 8.23 2.40 -2.94
CA LEU A 21 8.19 2.71 -1.52
C LEU A 21 6.79 3.15 -1.14
N CYS A 22 6.05 2.33 -0.40
CA CYS A 22 4.64 2.55 -0.09
C CYS A 22 4.48 3.38 1.20
N ARG A 23 4.72 4.69 1.08
CA ARG A 23 4.52 5.71 2.12
C ARG A 23 3.77 6.89 1.49
N PRO A 24 2.46 7.07 1.73
CA PRO A 24 1.60 6.32 2.67
C PRO A 24 1.31 4.88 2.22
N SER A 25 0.80 4.05 3.12
CA SER A 25 0.61 2.60 2.89
C SER A 25 -0.38 2.32 1.75
N GLU A 26 -1.42 3.13 1.56
CA GLU A 26 -2.40 2.94 0.48
C GLU A 26 -1.81 3.06 -0.94
N THR A 27 -0.61 3.62 -1.10
CA THR A 27 0.06 3.66 -2.41
C THR A 27 0.41 2.28 -2.97
N VAL A 28 0.34 1.23 -2.14
CA VAL A 28 0.45 -0.17 -2.58
C VAL A 28 -0.68 -0.58 -3.51
N LEU A 29 -1.85 0.05 -3.43
CA LEU A 29 -3.03 -0.31 -4.22
C LEU A 29 -2.80 -0.17 -5.73
N ASP A 30 -1.87 0.68 -6.15
CA ASP A 30 -1.48 0.85 -7.55
C ASP A 30 -0.67 -0.35 -8.09
N LEU A 31 -0.10 -1.17 -7.19
CA LEU A 31 0.75 -2.31 -7.53
C LEU A 31 0.06 -3.67 -7.39
N LEU A 32 -1.18 -3.72 -6.87
CA LEU A 32 -1.90 -4.96 -6.60
C LEU A 32 -2.90 -5.28 -7.73
N ASP A 33 -2.72 -6.44 -8.35
CA ASP A 33 -3.67 -7.05 -9.29
C ASP A 33 -3.76 -8.56 -8.97
N PRO A 34 -4.93 -9.08 -8.53
CA PRO A 34 -6.21 -8.38 -8.39
C PRO A 34 -6.23 -7.39 -7.21
N ARG A 35 -7.16 -6.44 -7.27
CA ARG A 35 -7.42 -5.52 -6.15
C ARG A 35 -7.87 -6.30 -4.90
N PRO A 36 -7.57 -5.79 -3.68
CA PRO A 36 -8.01 -6.41 -2.44
C PRO A 36 -9.54 -6.37 -2.29
N ALA A 37 -10.05 -7.20 -1.39
CA ALA A 37 -11.46 -7.21 -1.02
C ALA A 37 -11.89 -5.86 -0.40
N LEU A 38 -13.16 -5.52 -0.61
CA LEU A 38 -13.77 -4.27 -0.16
C LEU A 38 -14.84 -4.52 0.91
N PRO A 39 -15.06 -3.58 1.84
CA PRO A 39 -14.29 -2.35 2.04
C PRO A 39 -12.90 -2.64 2.64
N LEU A 40 -11.94 -1.78 2.33
CA LEU A 40 -10.58 -1.87 2.89
C LEU A 40 -10.43 -0.84 4.00
N VAL A 41 -10.06 -1.30 5.19
CA VAL A 41 -9.85 -0.48 6.38
C VAL A 41 -8.41 -0.66 6.85
N ASP A 42 -7.77 0.42 7.28
CA ASP A 42 -6.42 0.36 7.84
C ASP A 42 -6.41 -0.12 9.31
N SER A 43 -5.22 -0.17 9.91
CA SER A 43 -5.05 -0.59 11.29
C SER A 43 -5.62 0.38 12.33
N ASP A 44 -5.82 1.65 11.95
CA ASP A 44 -6.35 2.70 12.82
C ASP A 44 -7.88 2.82 12.69
N GLY A 45 -8.49 2.00 11.82
CA GLY A 45 -9.93 1.98 11.57
C GLY A 45 -10.39 2.96 10.50
N ALA A 46 -9.47 3.64 9.80
CA ALA A 46 -9.81 4.54 8.71
C ALA A 46 -10.13 3.74 7.43
N VAL A 47 -11.18 4.16 6.72
CA VAL A 47 -11.54 3.57 5.44
C VAL A 47 -10.51 4.01 4.40
N VAL A 48 -9.85 3.04 3.77
CA VAL A 48 -8.90 3.27 2.67
C VAL A 48 -9.61 3.15 1.32
N LEU A 49 -10.50 2.16 1.21
CA LEU A 49 -11.40 1.98 0.07
C LEU A 49 -12.80 1.65 0.59
N ASP A 50 -13.81 2.33 0.06
CA ASP A 50 -15.22 2.06 0.37
C ASP A 50 -15.73 0.77 -0.29
N VAL A 51 -17.02 0.47 -0.10
CA VAL A 51 -17.68 -0.72 -0.68
C VAL A 51 -17.71 -0.72 -2.21
N ASP A 52 -17.58 0.45 -2.84
CA ASP A 52 -17.53 0.63 -4.29
C ASP A 52 -16.08 0.70 -4.82
N GLY A 53 -15.08 0.63 -3.94
CA GLY A 53 -13.66 0.67 -4.27
C GLY A 53 -13.11 2.08 -4.53
N ARG A 54 -13.82 3.12 -4.08
CA ARG A 54 -13.37 4.52 -4.14
C ARG A 54 -12.63 4.89 -2.84
N ARG A 55 -11.71 5.83 -2.95
CA ARG A 55 -11.06 6.43 -1.77
C ARG A 55 -12.05 7.41 -1.14
N PRO A 56 -12.29 7.35 0.18
CA PRO A 56 -13.07 8.37 0.86
C PRO A 56 -12.37 9.73 0.74
N GLU A 57 -13.18 10.78 0.56
CA GLU A 57 -12.75 12.17 0.48
C GLU A 57 -12.31 12.74 1.84
#